data_AF-A0A067JDW3-F1
#
_entry.id   AF-A0A067JDW3-F1
#
_cell.length_a   1.000
_cell.length_b   1.000
_cell.length_c   1.000
_cell.angle_alpha   90.00
_cell.angle_beta   90.00
_cell.angle_gamma   90.00
#
_symmetry.space_group_name_H-M   'P 1'
#
loop_
_entity.id
_entity.type
_entity.pdbx_description
1 polymer ?
#
loop_
_entity_poly.entity_id
_entity_poly.type
_entity_poly.pdbx_seq_one_letter_code
_entity_poly.pdbx_strand_id
1 'polypeptide(L)'
;MDGVTLLDPFTSRHCFLNAEQYWRAPFQSLLTSRQLVEYIILDVEPLSYEFGAGSSNYKLVDAQVARKSDLGKNNNIFYVRTHLGHNLSAGDSALGYDIYGANSNGMELDQYRNLVRPDAILMKKSYGESSQRKLTDSYGCTSFLTNMDVSESKPSEYEEFLRDLEENPELRFNMSLEESLEELFADLDLSEEEDEEDSMRE
;
A
#
# COMPACT_ATOMS: atom_id res chain seq x y z
N MET A 1 -4.39 -18.61 -20.13
CA MET A 1 -3.29 -19.59 -19.94
C MET A 1 -3.30 -19.91 -18.47
N ASP A 2 -3.77 -21.10 -18.12
CA ASP A 2 -3.93 -21.49 -16.73
C ASP A 2 -2.60 -22.09 -16.26
N GLY A 3 -1.92 -21.37 -15.38
CA GLY A 3 -0.60 -21.74 -14.87
C GLY A 3 -0.13 -20.76 -13.81
N VAL A 4 0.94 -21.13 -13.11
CA VAL A 4 1.53 -20.33 -12.04
C VAL A 4 2.84 -19.74 -12.55
N THR A 5 3.02 -18.43 -12.37
CA THR A 5 4.30 -17.78 -12.64
C THR A 5 5.09 -17.67 -11.34
N LEU A 6 6.31 -18.22 -11.34
CA LEU A 6 7.27 -18.11 -10.26
C LEU A 6 8.27 -17.01 -10.58
N LEU A 7 8.75 -16.32 -9.55
CA LEU A 7 9.77 -15.28 -9.64
C LEU A 7 10.94 -15.62 -8.72
N ASP A 8 12.15 -15.59 -9.27
CA ASP A 8 13.37 -15.59 -8.46
C ASP A 8 13.65 -14.15 -7.98
N PRO A 9 13.61 -13.87 -6.65
CA PRO A 9 13.80 -12.53 -6.12
C PRO A 9 15.23 -12.00 -6.25
N PHE A 10 16.23 -12.86 -6.48
CA PHE A 10 17.65 -12.48 -6.57
C PHE A 10 18.10 -12.21 -8.00
N THR A 11 17.50 -12.91 -8.97
CA THR A 11 17.82 -12.74 -10.40
C THR A 11 16.72 -12.07 -11.20
N SER A 12 15.56 -11.79 -10.57
CA SER A 12 14.36 -11.28 -11.24
C SER A 12 13.91 -12.10 -12.45
N ARG A 13 14.17 -13.42 -12.41
CA ARG A 13 13.83 -14.34 -13.51
C ARG A 13 12.45 -14.91 -13.27
N HIS A 14 11.64 -14.93 -14.32
CA HIS A 14 10.32 -15.54 -14.30
C HIS A 14 10.36 -16.95 -14.87
N CYS A 15 9.62 -17.87 -14.25
CA CYS A 15 9.38 -19.21 -14.76
C CYS A 15 7.88 -19.46 -14.78
N PHE A 16 7.37 -19.94 -15.92
CA PHE A 16 5.96 -20.30 -16.05
C PHE A 16 5.82 -21.81 -15.83
N LEU A 17 4.93 -22.20 -14.91
CA LEU A 17 4.66 -23.58 -14.54
C LEU A 17 3.22 -23.93 -14.88
N ASN A 18 3.03 -24.94 -15.73
CA ASN A 18 1.71 -25.47 -16.05
C ASN A 18 1.31 -26.60 -15.07
N ALA A 19 0.02 -26.98 -15.09
CA ALA A 19 -0.50 -28.01 -14.19
C ALA A 19 0.18 -29.37 -14.39
N GLU A 20 0.44 -29.79 -15.63
CA GLU A 20 1.09 -31.07 -15.92
C GLU A 20 2.51 -31.16 -15.37
N GLN A 21 3.28 -30.07 -15.47
CA GLN A 21 4.64 -29.97 -14.94
C GLN A 21 4.63 -30.05 -13.42
N TYR A 22 3.70 -29.35 -12.76
CA TYR A 22 3.56 -29.40 -11.32
C TYR A 22 3.25 -30.83 -10.83
N TRP A 23 2.29 -31.51 -11.44
CA TRP A 23 1.89 -32.86 -11.01
C TRP A 23 2.95 -33.95 -11.29
N ARG A 24 3.95 -33.70 -12.15
CA ARG A 24 5.11 -34.58 -12.31
C ARG A 24 6.08 -34.53 -11.14
N ALA A 25 6.19 -33.38 -10.47
CA ALA A 25 7.07 -33.16 -9.32
C ALA A 25 6.46 -32.10 -8.38
N PRO A 26 5.44 -32.47 -7.58
CA PRO A 26 4.73 -31.51 -6.74
C PRO A 26 5.64 -31.00 -5.61
N PHE A 27 5.49 -29.73 -5.27
CA PHE A 27 6.20 -29.09 -4.16
C PHE A 27 5.24 -28.27 -3.29
N GLN A 28 5.60 -28.09 -2.03
CA GLN A 28 4.82 -27.31 -1.07
C GLN A 28 5.48 -25.96 -0.80
N SER A 29 4.68 -24.96 -0.42
CA SER A 29 5.19 -23.67 0.02
C SER A 29 5.99 -23.82 1.31
N LEU A 30 7.20 -23.26 1.36
CA LEU A 30 8.04 -23.27 2.55
C LEU A 30 7.47 -22.42 3.70
N LEU A 31 6.93 -21.26 3.36
CA LEU A 31 6.38 -20.29 4.32
C LEU A 31 5.03 -19.78 3.82
N THR A 32 4.17 -19.40 4.78
CA THR A 32 2.82 -18.87 4.52
C THR A 32 2.76 -17.36 4.73
N SER A 33 1.79 -16.70 4.12
CA SER A 33 1.60 -15.25 4.23
C SER A 33 1.46 -14.72 5.66
N ARG A 34 1.07 -15.57 6.63
CA ARG A 34 0.96 -15.22 8.05
C ARG A 34 2.31 -15.01 8.73
N GLN A 35 3.39 -15.51 8.15
CA GLN A 35 4.75 -15.41 8.69
C GLN A 35 5.52 -14.21 8.10
N LEU A 36 4.84 -13.32 7.37
CA LEU A 36 5.44 -12.08 6.88
C LEU A 36 5.71 -11.13 8.04
N VAL A 37 6.93 -10.61 8.07
CA VAL A 37 7.42 -9.62 9.03
C VAL A 37 7.61 -8.30 8.32
N GLU A 38 7.33 -7.19 9.03
CA GLU A 38 7.53 -5.85 8.50
C GLU A 38 8.97 -5.39 8.71
N TYR A 39 9.58 -4.93 7.62
CA TYR A 39 10.91 -4.37 7.53
C TYR A 39 10.83 -2.90 7.17
N ILE A 40 11.76 -2.11 7.71
CA ILE A 40 12.01 -0.73 7.30
C ILE A 40 13.23 -0.75 6.39
N ILE A 41 13.10 -0.07 5.25
CA ILE A 41 14.19 0.12 4.30
C ILE A 41 15.03 1.30 4.79
N LEU A 42 16.32 1.06 5.02
CA LEU A 42 17.27 2.08 5.46
C LEU A 42 17.94 2.74 4.27
N ASP A 43 18.35 1.93 3.29
CA ASP A 43 19.07 2.37 2.10
C ASP A 43 18.86 1.41 0.93
N VAL A 44 18.98 1.91 -0.29
CA VAL A 44 18.79 1.14 -1.53
C VAL A 44 19.88 1.51 -2.52
N GLU A 45 20.72 0.54 -2.86
CA GLU A 45 21.80 0.67 -3.83
C GLU A 45 21.45 -0.08 -5.13
N PRO A 46 21.40 0.62 -6.28
CA PRO A 46 21.13 -0.03 -7.56
C PRO A 46 22.33 -0.87 -8.01
N LEU A 47 22.05 -2.06 -8.57
CA LEU A 47 23.09 -2.89 -9.17
C LEU A 47 23.62 -2.24 -10.46
N SER A 48 24.95 -2.22 -10.62
CA SER A 48 25.63 -1.61 -11.76
C SER A 48 25.44 -2.37 -13.08
N TYR A 49 25.09 -3.65 -13.02
CA TYR A 49 24.81 -4.48 -14.19
C TYR A 49 23.31 -4.75 -14.29
N GLU A 50 22.61 -3.98 -15.12
CA GLU A 50 21.20 -4.24 -15.47
C GLU A 50 21.12 -5.51 -16.31
N PHE A 51 20.81 -6.65 -15.69
CA PHE A 51 20.57 -7.90 -16.40
C PHE A 51 19.12 -7.93 -16.91
N GLY A 52 18.84 -7.19 -17.98
CA GLY A 52 17.56 -7.26 -18.68
C GLY A 52 17.10 -5.94 -19.28
N ALA A 53 17.39 -5.73 -20.55
CA ALA A 53 16.74 -4.72 -21.38
C ALA A 53 15.28 -5.13 -21.61
N GLY A 54 14.36 -4.53 -20.86
CA GLY A 54 12.93 -4.71 -21.06
C GLY A 54 12.14 -4.05 -19.96
N SER A 55 10.98 -3.50 -20.32
CA SER A 55 9.98 -2.86 -19.45
C SER A 55 9.42 -3.81 -18.38
N SER A 56 10.28 -4.30 -17.50
CA SER A 56 9.92 -5.12 -16.35
C SER A 56 9.58 -4.19 -15.21
N ASN A 57 8.46 -4.45 -14.54
CA ASN A 57 8.05 -3.72 -13.32
C ASN A 57 8.99 -3.96 -12.13
N TYR A 58 10.09 -4.69 -12.34
CA TYR A 58 11.04 -5.13 -11.34
C TYR A 58 12.44 -4.62 -11.68
N LYS A 59 13.11 -4.04 -10.68
CA LYS A 59 14.49 -3.60 -10.75
C LYS A 59 15.25 -4.27 -9.62
N LEU A 60 16.33 -4.99 -9.95
CA LEU A 60 17.19 -5.59 -8.94
C LEU A 60 18.03 -4.51 -8.26
N VAL A 61 17.99 -4.50 -6.93
CA VAL A 61 18.73 -3.59 -6.07
C VAL A 61 19.21 -4.34 -4.84
N ASP A 62 20.32 -3.87 -4.26
CA ASP A 62 20.76 -4.30 -2.94
C ASP A 62 20.23 -3.29 -1.92
N ALA A 63 19.58 -3.77 -0.86
CA ALA A 63 18.90 -2.94 0.13
C ALA A 63 19.39 -3.27 1.53
N GLN A 64 19.52 -2.22 2.35
CA GLN A 64 19.78 -2.34 3.78
C GLN A 64 18.44 -2.26 4.50
N VAL A 65 18.12 -3.27 5.29
CA VAL A 65 16.82 -3.37 5.97
C VAL A 65 16.97 -3.70 7.44
N ALA A 66 16.02 -3.23 8.24
CA ALA A 66 15.90 -3.59 9.64
C ALA A 66 14.47 -4.05 9.93
N ARG A 67 14.31 -5.02 10.84
CA ARG A 67 12.98 -5.42 11.31
C ARG A 67 12.34 -4.23 12.03
N LYS A 68 11.09 -3.91 11.72
CA LYS A 68 10.38 -2.80 12.36
C LYS A 68 10.24 -2.99 13.87
N SER A 69 10.11 -4.23 14.32
CA SER A 69 10.07 -4.60 15.75
C SER A 69 11.40 -4.39 16.48
N ASP A 70 12.51 -4.41 15.76
CA ASP A 70 13.85 -4.31 16.32
C ASP A 70 14.32 -2.85 16.39
N LEU A 71 13.72 -1.96 15.59
CA LEU A 71 14.05 -0.54 15.58
C LEU A 71 13.91 0.06 16.98
N GLY A 72 15.01 0.60 17.52
CA GLY A 72 15.07 1.20 18.85
C GLY A 72 15.33 0.22 20.01
N LYS A 73 15.35 -1.09 19.75
CA LYS A 73 15.74 -2.11 20.74
C LYS A 73 17.06 -2.79 20.37
N ASN A 74 17.17 -3.24 19.12
CA ASN A 74 18.30 -3.96 18.57
C ASN A 74 18.72 -3.33 17.23
N ASN A 75 20.02 -3.10 17.04
CA ASN A 75 20.54 -2.51 15.80
C ASN A 75 20.95 -3.59 14.79
N ASN A 76 20.07 -4.57 14.55
CA ASN A 76 20.33 -5.60 13.55
C ASN A 76 19.93 -5.09 12.17
N ILE A 77 20.93 -4.93 11.30
CA ILE A 77 20.77 -4.53 9.90
C ILE A 77 21.05 -5.75 9.03
N PHE A 78 20.15 -6.03 8.10
CA PHE A 78 20.27 -7.09 7.11
C PHE A 78 20.56 -6.48 5.74
N TYR A 79 21.44 -7.13 4.99
CA TYR A 79 21.72 -6.79 3.59
C TYR A 79 20.98 -7.77 2.71
N VAL A 80 20.02 -7.29 1.91
CA VAL A 80 19.14 -8.12 1.10
C VAL A 80 19.14 -7.65 -0.34
N ARG A 81 19.23 -8.59 -1.27
CA ARG A 81 18.98 -8.32 -2.68
C ARG A 81 17.50 -8.50 -2.98
N THR A 82 16.88 -7.54 -3.65
CA THR A 82 15.45 -7.54 -3.95
C THR A 82 15.13 -7.09 -5.37
N HIS A 83 14.04 -7.62 -5.91
CA HIS A 83 13.45 -7.27 -7.21
C HIS A 83 12.53 -6.03 -7.13
N LEU A 84 12.28 -5.52 -5.92
CA LEU A 84 11.34 -4.42 -5.65
C LEU A 84 11.97 -3.02 -5.82
N GLY A 85 13.12 -2.90 -6.47
CA GLY A 85 13.88 -1.65 -6.52
C GLY A 85 13.24 -0.50 -7.29
N HIS A 86 12.21 -0.76 -8.10
CA HIS A 86 11.42 0.30 -8.73
C HIS A 86 10.44 0.96 -7.73
N ASN A 87 9.99 0.20 -6.72
CA ASN A 87 8.92 0.63 -5.81
C ASN A 87 9.42 1.01 -4.42
N LEU A 88 10.61 0.54 -4.03
CA LEU A 88 11.20 0.78 -2.72
C LEU A 88 12.19 1.95 -2.73
N SER A 89 12.03 2.82 -1.75
CA SER A 89 12.93 3.91 -1.40
C SER A 89 13.33 3.81 0.07
N ALA A 90 14.41 4.49 0.46
CA ALA A 90 14.79 4.62 1.87
C ALA A 90 13.65 5.26 2.68
N GLY A 91 13.37 4.72 3.87
CA GLY A 91 12.27 5.10 4.74
C GLY A 91 10.95 4.36 4.49
N ASP A 92 10.82 3.63 3.38
CA ASP A 92 9.65 2.82 3.12
C ASP A 92 9.57 1.60 4.07
N SER A 93 8.37 1.06 4.21
CA SER A 93 8.15 -0.24 4.86
C SER A 93 7.89 -1.32 3.80
N ALA A 94 8.35 -2.54 4.07
CA ALA A 94 8.15 -3.70 3.22
C ALA A 94 7.85 -4.94 4.05
N LEU A 95 7.03 -5.84 3.52
CA LEU A 95 6.79 -7.15 4.11
C LEU A 95 7.74 -8.17 3.48
N GLY A 96 8.36 -8.96 4.34
CA GLY A 96 9.30 -9.99 3.94
C GLY A 96 9.31 -11.19 4.88
N TYR A 97 9.90 -12.28 4.42
CA TYR A 97 10.15 -13.44 5.25
C TYR A 97 11.50 -13.28 5.95
N ASP A 98 11.48 -13.45 7.28
CA ASP A 98 12.68 -13.55 8.09
C ASP A 98 13.18 -14.99 8.05
N ILE A 99 14.28 -15.23 7.34
CA ILE A 99 14.88 -16.55 7.19
C ILE A 99 15.95 -16.78 8.26
N TYR A 100 16.56 -15.70 8.75
CA TYR A 100 17.54 -15.72 9.83
C TYR A 100 16.94 -16.22 11.15
N GLY A 101 15.75 -15.72 11.51
CA GLY A 101 15.03 -16.09 12.73
C GLY A 101 14.07 -17.28 12.59
N ALA A 102 13.84 -17.78 11.38
CA ALA A 102 12.86 -18.85 11.16
C ALA A 102 13.33 -20.20 11.73
N ASN A 103 12.55 -20.74 12.67
CA ASN A 103 12.78 -22.07 13.22
C ASN A 103 12.48 -23.15 12.15
N SER A 104 13.53 -23.81 11.66
CA SER A 104 13.47 -24.80 10.57
C SER A 104 12.90 -26.17 10.99
N ASN A 105 12.36 -26.33 12.20
CA ASN A 105 11.95 -27.61 12.78
C ASN A 105 10.84 -28.39 12.04
N GLY A 106 10.36 -27.92 10.88
CA GLY A 106 9.53 -28.69 9.95
C GLY A 106 9.80 -28.38 8.48
N MET A 107 10.85 -27.61 8.19
CA MET A 107 11.18 -27.18 6.84
C MET A 107 12.32 -28.05 6.31
N GLU A 108 12.16 -28.50 5.07
CA GLU A 108 13.19 -29.08 4.22
C GLU A 108 14.31 -28.05 3.88
N LEU A 109 14.57 -27.07 4.75
CA LEU A 109 15.66 -26.10 4.63
C LEU A 109 17.03 -26.73 4.93
N ASP A 110 17.02 -27.88 5.61
CA ASP A 110 18.24 -28.61 5.98
C ASP A 110 18.99 -29.20 4.79
N GLN A 111 18.25 -29.67 3.78
CA GLN A 111 18.81 -30.12 2.50
C GLN A 111 19.41 -28.98 1.65
N TYR A 112 19.08 -27.73 1.97
CA TYR A 112 19.63 -26.54 1.33
C TYR A 112 20.71 -25.83 2.17
N ARG A 113 21.21 -26.46 3.25
CA ARG A 113 22.30 -25.91 4.09
C ARG A 113 23.59 -25.63 3.33
N ASN A 114 23.82 -26.32 2.22
CA ASN A 114 25.02 -26.14 1.39
C ASN A 114 24.91 -24.93 0.42
N LEU A 115 23.74 -24.29 0.35
CA LEU A 115 23.52 -23.09 -0.46
C LEU A 115 23.66 -21.83 0.38
N VAL A 116 24.02 -20.73 -0.27
CA VAL A 116 24.03 -19.40 0.35
C VAL A 116 22.57 -19.03 0.67
N ARG A 117 22.23 -19.07 1.96
CA ARG A 117 20.90 -18.75 2.45
C ARG A 117 20.79 -17.23 2.65
N PRO A 118 19.74 -16.58 2.12
CA PRO A 118 19.49 -15.17 2.42
C PRO A 118 19.03 -15.03 3.87
N ASP A 119 19.35 -13.90 4.51
CA ASP A 119 18.88 -13.60 5.86
C ASP A 119 17.41 -13.18 5.88
N ALA A 120 16.99 -12.42 4.86
CA ALA A 120 15.59 -12.02 4.68
C ALA A 120 15.26 -11.90 3.18
N ILE A 121 13.99 -12.09 2.84
CA ILE A 121 13.46 -11.97 1.48
C ILE A 121 12.28 -11.00 1.49
N LEU A 122 12.41 -9.87 0.81
CA LEU A 122 11.33 -8.89 0.67
C LEU A 122 10.36 -9.32 -0.43
N MET A 123 9.06 -9.31 -0.10
CA MET A 123 8.00 -9.80 -0.99
C MET A 123 7.15 -8.67 -1.57
N LYS A 124 6.80 -7.67 -0.75
CA LYS A 124 5.99 -6.53 -1.20
C LYS A 124 6.25 -5.29 -0.36
N LYS A 125 6.10 -4.11 -0.96
CA LYS A 125 6.04 -2.85 -0.21
C LYS A 125 4.78 -2.83 0.67
N SER A 126 4.91 -2.42 1.92
CA SER A 126 3.78 -2.07 2.78
C SER A 126 3.64 -0.56 2.80
N TYR A 127 2.45 -0.09 2.46
CA TYR A 127 2.07 1.30 2.67
C TYR A 127 1.45 1.33 4.07
N GLY A 128 2.12 1.97 5.03
CA GLY A 128 1.56 2.14 6.38
C GLY A 128 0.21 2.87 6.33
N GLU A 129 -0.53 2.87 7.45
CA GLU A 129 -1.80 3.60 7.58
C GLU A 129 -1.69 5.09 7.25
N SER A 130 -0.49 5.67 7.37
CA SER A 130 -0.18 7.06 6.97
C SER A 130 -0.36 7.33 5.46
N SER A 131 -0.44 6.27 4.65
CA SER A 131 -0.63 6.32 3.20
C SER A 131 -2.03 5.85 2.80
N GLN A 132 -2.99 5.81 3.73
CA GLN A 132 -4.38 6.09 3.38
C GLN A 132 -4.33 7.41 2.63
N ARG A 133 -4.53 7.33 1.31
CA ARG A 133 -4.57 8.47 0.41
C ARG A 133 -5.30 9.59 1.14
N LYS A 134 -4.63 10.71 1.40
CA LYS A 134 -5.34 11.99 1.46
C LYS A 134 -6.06 12.04 0.12
N LEU A 135 -7.33 11.62 0.07
CA LEU A 135 -8.21 12.00 -1.01
C LEU A 135 -8.28 13.50 -0.86
N THR A 136 -7.43 14.18 -1.61
CA THR A 136 -7.62 15.59 -1.88
C THR A 136 -8.81 15.61 -2.81
N ASP A 137 -10.00 15.83 -2.27
CA ASP A 137 -11.10 16.28 -3.10
C ASP A 137 -10.65 17.57 -3.80
N SER A 138 -11.20 17.85 -4.98
CA SER A 138 -10.81 18.94 -5.89
C SER A 138 -10.79 20.35 -5.27
N TYR A 139 -11.26 20.48 -4.03
CA TYR A 139 -11.30 21.69 -3.22
C TYR A 139 -10.19 21.81 -2.17
N GLY A 140 -9.19 20.90 -2.16
CA GLY A 140 -7.96 21.07 -1.38
C GLY A 140 -8.11 20.89 0.14
N CYS A 141 -9.17 20.25 0.62
CA CYS A 141 -9.34 19.99 2.05
C CYS A 141 -8.73 18.62 2.43
N THR A 142 -7.71 18.62 3.28
CA THR A 142 -7.20 17.38 3.90
C THR A 142 -7.98 17.14 5.18
N SER A 143 -9.00 16.27 5.16
CA SER A 143 -9.71 15.89 6.38
C SER A 143 -8.82 14.95 7.20
N PHE A 144 -8.24 15.49 8.28
CA PHE A 144 -7.60 14.69 9.31
C PHE A 144 -8.69 14.03 10.17
N LEU A 145 -9.24 12.90 9.73
CA LEU A 145 -10.06 12.07 10.59
C LEU A 145 -9.17 11.09 11.36
N THR A 146 -8.49 11.61 12.37
CA THR A 146 -7.98 10.80 13.48
C THR A 146 -8.26 11.53 14.79
N ASN A 147 -9.31 11.08 15.48
CA ASN A 147 -9.50 11.11 16.93
C ASN A 147 -8.80 12.27 17.65
N MET A 148 -9.47 13.42 17.71
CA MET A 148 -9.07 14.50 18.60
C MET A 148 -10.22 14.70 19.58
N ASP A 149 -9.96 14.35 20.84
CA ASP A 149 -10.82 14.63 21.97
C ASP A 149 -11.31 16.09 21.88
N VAL A 150 -12.64 16.26 21.90
CA VAL A 150 -13.29 17.56 21.85
C VAL A 150 -12.98 18.30 23.16
N SER A 151 -11.95 19.13 23.14
CA SER A 151 -11.76 20.20 24.13
C SER A 151 -12.11 21.54 23.48
N GLU A 152 -13.11 22.18 24.06
CA GLU A 152 -13.66 23.52 23.87
C GLU A 152 -12.91 24.56 23.00
N SER A 153 -13.69 25.16 22.11
CA SER A 153 -13.69 26.58 21.73
C SER A 153 -12.46 27.15 20.99
N LYS A 154 -12.48 26.99 19.67
CA LYS A 154 -12.04 28.01 18.69
C LYS A 154 -13.12 28.10 17.61
N PRO A 155 -13.44 29.29 17.07
CA PRO A 155 -14.32 29.39 15.92
C PRO A 155 -13.72 28.52 14.80
N SER A 156 -14.56 27.70 14.17
CA SER A 156 -14.13 26.83 13.07
C SER A 156 -13.50 27.70 11.98
N GLU A 157 -12.41 27.26 11.36
CA GLU A 157 -11.79 27.95 10.22
C GLU A 157 -12.82 28.27 9.11
N TYR A 158 -13.92 27.50 9.06
CA TYR A 158 -15.11 27.74 8.25
C TYR A 158 -15.79 29.10 8.52
N GLU A 159 -15.86 29.52 9.77
CA GLU A 159 -16.57 30.73 10.21
C GLU A 159 -15.74 32.00 9.98
N GLU A 160 -14.42 31.85 9.98
CA GLU A 160 -13.47 32.89 9.58
C GLU A 160 -13.51 33.08 8.06
N PHE A 161 -13.58 31.98 7.29
CA PHE A 161 -13.75 32.01 5.84
C PHE A 161 -15.06 32.68 5.39
N LEU A 162 -16.19 32.41 6.05
CA LEU A 162 -17.46 33.08 5.75
C LEU A 162 -17.41 34.59 6.00
N ARG A 163 -16.64 35.02 7.01
CA ARG A 163 -16.45 36.43 7.34
C ARG A 163 -15.59 37.14 6.29
N ASP A 164 -14.54 36.47 5.81
CA ASP A 164 -13.66 37.01 4.76
C ASP A 164 -14.41 37.16 3.42
N LEU A 165 -15.34 36.24 3.10
CA LEU A 165 -16.24 36.32 1.95
C LEU A 165 -17.29 37.45 2.08
N GLU A 166 -17.70 37.78 3.30
CA GLU A 166 -18.62 38.89 3.58
C GLU A 166 -17.91 40.25 3.48
N GLU A 167 -16.66 40.32 3.94
CA GLU A 167 -15.85 41.55 3.98
C GLU A 167 -15.31 41.97 2.61
N ASN A 168 -15.08 41.02 1.69
CA ASN A 168 -14.49 41.28 0.37
C ASN A 168 -15.42 40.90 -0.80
N PRO A 169 -16.11 41.88 -1.43
CA PRO A 169 -16.99 41.61 -2.57
C PRO A 169 -16.26 41.13 -3.84
N GLU A 170 -14.93 41.27 -3.93
CA GLU A 170 -14.13 40.74 -5.05
C GLU A 170 -13.87 39.23 -4.96
N LEU A 171 -13.93 38.62 -3.77
CA LEU A 171 -13.81 37.17 -3.59
C LEU A 171 -15.07 36.41 -4.05
N ARG A 172 -16.23 37.11 -4.13
CA ARG A 172 -17.46 36.58 -4.73
C ARG A 172 -17.31 36.36 -6.25
N PHE A 173 -16.44 37.13 -6.90
CA PHE A 173 -16.46 37.31 -8.36
C PHE A 173 -15.84 36.15 -9.16
N ASN A 174 -15.22 35.17 -8.50
CA ASN A 174 -14.66 33.98 -9.16
C ASN A 174 -15.53 32.72 -9.03
N MET A 175 -16.74 32.81 -8.46
CA MET A 175 -17.75 31.75 -8.55
C MET A 175 -18.83 32.17 -9.54
N SER A 176 -18.59 31.96 -10.84
CA SER A 176 -19.67 31.93 -11.83
C SER A 176 -20.40 30.59 -11.68
N LEU A 177 -21.18 30.43 -10.61
CA LEU A 177 -21.97 29.24 -10.28
C LEU A 177 -23.46 29.49 -10.54
N GLU A 178 -23.81 29.85 -11.78
CA GLU A 178 -25.23 29.97 -12.17
C GLU A 178 -25.65 28.96 -13.23
N GLU A 179 -24.72 28.31 -13.95
CA GLU A 179 -25.08 27.29 -14.95
C GLU A 179 -25.00 25.85 -14.41
N SER A 180 -24.15 25.56 -13.41
CA SER A 180 -24.00 24.20 -12.87
C SER A 180 -25.03 23.81 -11.79
N LEU A 181 -25.77 24.78 -11.26
CA LEU A 181 -26.64 24.58 -10.10
C LEU A 181 -28.06 24.16 -10.53
N GLU A 182 -28.52 24.59 -11.71
CA GLU A 182 -29.76 24.10 -12.34
C GLU A 182 -29.64 22.63 -12.81
N GLU A 183 -28.50 22.23 -13.37
CA GLU A 183 -28.25 20.83 -13.77
C GLU A 183 -28.23 19.89 -12.56
N LEU A 184 -27.69 20.34 -11.42
CA LEU A 184 -27.66 19.57 -10.17
C LEU A 184 -29.06 19.38 -9.54
N PHE A 185 -29.98 20.34 -9.71
CA PHE A 185 -31.35 20.20 -9.19
C PHE A 185 -32.24 19.34 -10.09
N ALA A 186 -31.99 19.30 -11.40
CA ALA A 186 -32.76 18.47 -12.33
C ALA A 186 -32.55 16.96 -12.10
N ASP A 187 -31.38 16.55 -11.60
CA ASP A 187 -31.07 15.14 -11.32
C ASP A 187 -31.62 14.62 -9.98
N LEU A 188 -32.11 15.50 -9.10
CA LEU A 188 -32.56 15.15 -7.75
C LEU A 188 -34.08 14.93 -7.61
N ASP A 189 -34.89 15.19 -8.65
CA ASP A 189 -36.36 15.24 -8.56
C ASP A 189 -37.09 14.06 -9.26
N LEU A 190 -36.47 12.88 -9.36
CA LEU A 190 -37.08 11.68 -9.99
C LEU A 190 -36.96 10.37 -9.20
N SER A 191 -36.93 10.41 -7.87
CA SER A 191 -37.12 9.19 -7.07
C SER A 191 -37.59 9.46 -5.64
N GLU A 192 -38.87 9.79 -5.50
CA GLU A 192 -39.73 9.66 -4.30
C GLU A 192 -41.00 10.45 -4.68
N GLU A 193 -42.13 9.84 -4.98
CA GLU A 193 -43.09 9.33 -4.00
C GLU A 193 -44.06 8.36 -4.70
N GLU A 194 -44.25 7.17 -4.13
CA GLU A 194 -45.58 6.53 -4.03
C GLU A 194 -45.43 5.36 -3.06
N ASP A 195 -45.62 5.63 -1.76
CA ASP A 195 -46.03 4.65 -0.77
C ASP A 195 -46.62 5.42 0.45
N GLU A 196 -47.89 5.83 0.36
CA GLU A 196 -48.68 6.19 1.55
C GLU A 196 -49.92 5.31 1.69
N GLU A 197 -49.82 4.47 2.72
CA GLU A 197 -50.83 4.16 3.75
C GLU A 197 -52.14 3.47 3.38
N ASP A 198 -52.12 2.14 3.54
CA ASP A 198 -53.28 1.32 3.84
C ASP A 198 -53.34 1.06 5.36
N SER A 199 -54.14 1.84 6.11
CA SER A 199 -54.54 1.49 7.49
C SER A 199 -55.75 2.28 8.01
N MET A 200 -56.91 1.62 7.91
CA MET A 200 -57.94 1.47 8.94
C MET A 200 -59.06 2.51 9.16
N ARG A 201 -60.28 1.95 9.10
CA ARG A 201 -61.55 2.30 9.80
C ARG A 201 -62.36 3.40 9.11
N GLU A 202 -63.66 3.24 8.85
CA GLU A 202 -64.73 2.51 9.54
C GLU A 202 -65.89 2.22 8.56
#